data_AF-A0A2G6NQ99-F1
#
_entry.id   AF-A0A2G6NQ99-F1
#
_cell.length_a   1.000
_cell.length_b   1.000
_cell.length_c   1.000
_cell.angle_alpha   90.00
_cell.angle_beta   90.00
_cell.angle_gamma   90.00
#
_symmetry.space_group_name_H-M   'P 1'
#
loop_
_entity.id
_entity.type
_entity.pdbx_description
1 polymer ?
#
loop_
_entity_poly.entity_id
_entity_poly.type
_entity_poly.pdbx_seq_one_letter_code
_entity_poly.pdbx_strand_id
1 'polypeptide(L)'
;YDFAQRRIAKITTNGETYFLYGQTGLLAEYQSNGDFIQGYGYYPNASYTTNPVYTLKQSGGNYQADFYHNDHLATPQKLTNSTGAVSWAMESNAFGETTLKTQTTTNNLRFPGQYADSDIGLNQNYFRDYAPHLGRYVETDPIGFDGGINVFNYVNQNAISYFDVMGLAKWKGTYTEFSLGHIYAGKRMLFELESECIDNIKYKIKVEAIGAGIILDVGVLGPVSLGSGSAKFNDRSSKPNPEAFNGLFSYLGINSFFGGIGTAILGSAVGDLSGFGFSSDLLSADAVVGSAEVTNKEKIKCCNE
;
A
#
# COMPACT_ATOMS: atom_id res chain seq x y z
N TYR A 1 -12.66 2.19 -19.62
CA TYR A 1 -11.55 2.67 -18.79
C TYR A 1 -11.01 3.97 -19.38
N ASP A 2 -10.33 4.81 -18.59
CA ASP A 2 -9.64 5.99 -19.09
C ASP A 2 -8.20 5.67 -19.55
N PHE A 3 -7.45 6.69 -20.00
CA PHE A 3 -6.06 6.53 -20.46
C PHE A 3 -5.10 6.06 -19.35
N ALA A 4 -5.48 6.22 -18.08
CA ALA A 4 -4.73 5.77 -16.93
C ALA A 4 -5.18 4.38 -16.46
N GLN A 5 -6.05 3.68 -17.21
CA GLN A 5 -6.64 2.39 -16.86
C GLN A 5 -7.54 2.42 -15.62
N ARG A 6 -8.11 3.57 -15.28
CA ARG A 6 -9.16 3.65 -14.24
C ARG A 6 -10.51 3.32 -14.84
N ARG A 7 -11.34 2.61 -14.08
CA ARG A 7 -12.66 2.17 -14.55
C ARG A 7 -13.66 3.33 -14.57
N ILE A 8 -13.95 3.90 -15.72
CA ILE A 8 -14.90 5.03 -15.83
C ILE A 8 -16.38 4.64 -15.76
N ALA A 9 -16.72 3.40 -16.12
CA ALA A 9 -18.10 2.92 -16.14
C ALA A 9 -18.16 1.40 -15.95
N LYS A 10 -19.26 0.93 -15.36
CA LYS A 10 -19.65 -0.47 -15.24
C LYS A 10 -21.08 -0.59 -15.77
N ILE A 11 -21.29 -1.51 -16.71
CA ILE A 11 -22.59 -1.75 -17.34
C ILE A 11 -23.01 -3.18 -16.99
N THR A 12 -24.18 -3.31 -16.39
CA THR A 12 -24.78 -4.60 -16.01
C THR A 12 -26.20 -4.68 -16.54
N THR A 13 -26.83 -5.85 -16.44
CA THR A 13 -28.27 -5.99 -16.68
C THR A 13 -29.13 -5.15 -15.72
N ASN A 14 -28.57 -4.76 -14.58
CA ASN A 14 -29.27 -4.00 -13.53
C ASN A 14 -29.09 -2.48 -13.67
N GLY A 15 -28.30 -2.02 -14.65
CA GLY A 15 -28.05 -0.62 -14.91
C GLY A 15 -26.58 -0.28 -15.13
N GLU A 16 -26.32 1.02 -15.28
CA GLU A 16 -25.00 1.60 -15.52
C GLU A 16 -24.55 2.44 -14.33
N THR A 17 -23.29 2.26 -13.93
CA THR A 17 -22.63 3.04 -12.89
C THR A 17 -21.40 3.71 -13.48
N TYR A 18 -21.29 5.03 -13.32
CA TYR A 18 -20.16 5.84 -13.73
C TYR A 18 -19.32 6.21 -12.52
N PHE A 19 -18.00 6.17 -12.67
CA PHE A 19 -17.07 6.39 -11.57
C PHE A 19 -16.24 7.66 -11.82
N LEU A 20 -16.18 8.53 -10.81
CA LEU A 20 -15.39 9.76 -10.82
C LEU A 20 -14.17 9.58 -9.92
N TYR A 21 -12.97 9.77 -10.48
CA TYR A 21 -11.71 9.68 -9.74
C TYR A 21 -11.04 11.04 -9.58
N GLY A 22 -10.42 11.25 -8.41
CA GLY A 22 -9.63 12.44 -8.08
C GLY A 22 -8.17 12.09 -7.79
N GLN A 23 -7.48 12.99 -7.09
CA GLN A 23 -6.10 12.79 -6.65
C GLN A 23 -5.96 11.78 -5.51
N THR A 24 -7.01 11.63 -4.68
CA THR A 24 -6.99 10.76 -3.50
C THR A 24 -7.61 9.39 -3.74
N GLY A 25 -8.31 9.16 -4.85
CA GLY A 25 -8.98 7.88 -5.13
C GLY A 25 -10.28 8.03 -5.93
N LEU A 26 -11.15 7.01 -5.82
CA LEU A 26 -12.53 7.05 -6.28
C LEU A 26 -13.31 8.06 -5.43
N LEU A 27 -13.78 9.17 -6.01
CA LEU A 27 -14.49 10.23 -5.30
C LEU A 27 -16.00 10.03 -5.28
N ALA A 28 -16.58 9.53 -6.37
CA ALA A 28 -18.03 9.40 -6.47
C ALA A 28 -18.47 8.39 -7.53
N GLU A 29 -19.72 7.95 -7.38
CA GLU A 29 -20.48 7.12 -8.30
C GLU A 29 -21.75 7.83 -8.76
N TYR A 30 -22.07 7.66 -10.04
CA TYR A 30 -23.24 8.27 -10.67
C TYR A 30 -24.02 7.25 -11.52
N GLN A 31 -25.33 7.45 -11.64
CA GLN A 31 -26.16 6.73 -12.61
C GLN A 31 -25.99 7.34 -14.01
N SER A 32 -26.46 6.63 -15.04
CA SER A 32 -26.40 7.08 -16.45
C SER A 32 -27.13 8.40 -16.71
N ASN A 33 -28.12 8.75 -15.90
CA ASN A 33 -28.85 10.02 -15.98
C ASN A 33 -28.14 11.18 -15.24
N GLY A 34 -26.98 10.93 -14.61
CA GLY A 34 -26.23 11.91 -13.83
C GLY A 34 -26.62 11.98 -12.35
N ASP A 35 -27.56 11.17 -11.87
CA ASP A 35 -27.93 11.14 -10.46
C ASP A 35 -26.79 10.60 -9.59
N PHE A 36 -26.56 11.26 -8.47
CA PHE A 36 -25.53 10.89 -7.51
C PHE A 36 -25.92 9.61 -6.75
N ILE A 37 -25.03 8.62 -6.73
CA ILE A 37 -25.22 7.35 -6.01
C ILE A 37 -24.53 7.41 -4.65
N GLN A 38 -23.23 7.65 -4.67
CA GLN A 38 -22.37 7.58 -3.48
C GLN A 38 -21.11 8.40 -3.68
N GLY A 39 -20.62 9.02 -2.61
CA GLY A 39 -19.37 9.77 -2.58
C GLY A 39 -18.43 9.22 -1.51
N TYR A 40 -17.14 9.45 -1.69
CA TYR A 40 -16.08 8.95 -0.79
C TYR A 40 -15.09 10.05 -0.47
N GLY A 41 -14.78 10.20 0.82
CA GLY A 41 -13.72 11.05 1.31
C GLY A 41 -12.59 10.22 1.92
N TYR A 42 -11.34 10.55 1.59
CA TYR A 42 -10.14 9.91 2.12
C TYR A 42 -9.31 10.90 2.92
N TYR A 43 -8.41 10.38 3.75
CA TYR A 43 -7.46 11.21 4.48
C TYR A 43 -6.54 11.96 3.47
N PRO A 44 -6.33 13.30 3.61
CA PRO A 44 -5.66 14.10 2.58
C PRO A 44 -4.24 13.64 2.18
N ASN A 45 -3.51 13.02 3.10
CA ASN A 45 -2.13 12.55 2.89
C ASN A 45 -2.03 11.02 2.80
N ALA A 46 -3.16 10.33 2.67
CA ALA A 46 -3.14 8.88 2.48
C ALA A 46 -2.65 8.50 1.07
N SER A 47 -2.17 7.27 0.92
CA SER A 47 -1.95 6.70 -0.41
C SER A 47 -3.26 6.70 -1.20
N TYR A 48 -3.15 6.71 -2.52
CA TYR A 48 -4.29 6.65 -3.43
C TYR A 48 -5.29 5.57 -3.00
N THR A 49 -6.58 5.90 -2.87
CA THR A 49 -7.68 5.01 -2.51
C THR A 49 -7.45 4.17 -1.24
N THR A 50 -6.74 4.75 -0.26
CA THR A 50 -6.51 4.17 1.08
C THR A 50 -7.05 5.09 2.18
N ASN A 51 -7.35 4.55 3.37
CA ASN A 51 -7.88 5.31 4.51
C ASN A 51 -9.11 6.16 4.16
N PRO A 52 -10.22 5.53 3.73
CA PRO A 52 -11.48 6.26 3.61
C PRO A 52 -11.93 6.74 5.00
N VAL A 53 -12.52 7.92 5.06
CA VAL A 53 -12.92 8.61 6.30
C VAL A 53 -14.43 8.70 6.40
N TYR A 54 -15.09 9.06 5.30
CA TYR A 54 -16.54 9.10 5.23
C TYR A 54 -17.05 8.70 3.85
N THR A 55 -18.30 8.27 3.80
CA THR A 55 -19.06 8.14 2.56
C THR A 55 -20.33 8.99 2.64
N LEU A 56 -20.70 9.59 1.50
CA LEU A 56 -21.90 10.40 1.37
C LEU A 56 -22.91 9.67 0.48
N LYS A 57 -24.18 9.68 0.89
CA LYS A 57 -25.29 9.19 0.08
C LYS A 57 -26.46 10.15 0.12
N GLN A 58 -27.20 10.21 -0.98
CA GLN A 58 -28.40 11.04 -1.06
C GLN A 58 -29.63 10.23 -0.58
N SER A 59 -30.38 10.81 0.35
CA SER A 59 -31.64 10.25 0.84
C SER A 59 -32.64 11.38 1.10
N GLY A 60 -33.79 11.33 0.42
CA GLY A 60 -34.84 12.35 0.55
C GLY A 60 -34.39 13.78 0.19
N GLY A 61 -33.50 13.94 -0.79
CA GLY A 61 -32.97 15.23 -1.20
C GLY A 61 -31.84 15.81 -0.33
N ASN A 62 -31.48 15.14 0.77
CA ASN A 62 -30.37 15.52 1.64
C ASN A 62 -29.20 14.54 1.51
N TYR A 63 -28.00 14.99 1.85
CA TYR A 63 -26.81 14.14 1.95
C TYR A 63 -26.65 13.62 3.38
N GLN A 64 -26.51 12.30 3.52
CA GLN A 64 -26.19 11.64 4.78
C GLN A 64 -24.77 11.11 4.72
N ALA A 65 -24.02 11.35 5.80
CA ALA A 65 -22.65 10.89 5.96
C ALA A 65 -22.58 9.70 6.91
N ASP A 66 -21.91 8.65 6.46
CA ASP A 66 -21.48 7.54 7.31
C ASP A 66 -19.95 7.57 7.40
N PHE A 67 -19.42 7.23 8.58
CA PHE A 67 -18.00 7.34 8.91
C PHE A 67 -17.35 5.96 8.97
N TYR A 68 -16.19 5.83 8.32
CA TYR A 68 -15.43 4.60 8.23
C TYR A 68 -14.63 4.31 9.49
N HIS A 69 -14.68 3.05 9.92
CA HIS A 69 -13.81 2.45 10.91
C HIS A 69 -12.94 1.41 10.21
N ASN A 70 -11.66 1.73 10.07
CA ASN A 70 -10.72 0.92 9.30
C ASN A 70 -9.84 0.05 10.21
N ASP A 71 -9.29 -1.03 9.68
CA ASP A 71 -8.23 -1.81 10.34
C ASP A 71 -6.82 -1.21 10.14
N HIS A 72 -5.79 -1.94 10.58
CA HIS A 72 -4.39 -1.52 10.47
C HIS A 72 -3.87 -1.41 9.03
N LEU A 73 -4.55 -2.05 8.06
CA LEU A 73 -4.25 -1.91 6.63
C LEU A 73 -5.04 -0.78 5.99
N ALA A 74 -5.84 -0.03 6.76
CA ALA A 74 -6.78 0.96 6.26
C ALA A 74 -7.96 0.37 5.47
N THR A 75 -8.32 -0.89 5.73
CA THR A 75 -9.49 -1.57 5.14
C THR A 75 -10.75 -1.21 5.92
N PRO A 76 -11.84 -0.76 5.27
CA PRO A 76 -13.14 -0.56 5.90
C PRO A 76 -13.69 -1.80 6.60
N GLN A 77 -13.83 -1.78 7.93
CA GLN A 77 -14.45 -2.87 8.69
C GLN A 77 -15.89 -2.55 9.10
N LYS A 78 -16.17 -1.28 9.43
CA LYS A 78 -17.51 -0.81 9.83
C LYS A 78 -17.79 0.60 9.34
N LEU A 79 -19.08 0.92 9.19
CA LEU A 79 -19.60 2.27 9.02
C LEU A 79 -20.53 2.61 10.18
N THR A 80 -20.42 3.84 10.69
CA THR A 80 -21.39 4.41 11.63
C THR A 80 -22.01 5.66 11.06
N ASN A 81 -23.33 5.81 11.21
CA ASN A 81 -24.03 7.02 10.82
C ASN A 81 -23.79 8.18 11.82
N SER A 82 -24.41 9.33 11.56
CA SER A 82 -24.33 10.51 12.42
C SER A 82 -24.84 10.33 13.85
N THR A 83 -25.65 9.30 14.12
CA THR A 83 -26.13 8.96 15.47
C THR A 83 -25.25 7.93 16.17
N GLY A 84 -24.16 7.49 15.53
CA GLY A 84 -23.24 6.46 16.03
C GLY A 84 -23.76 5.02 15.87
N ALA A 85 -24.91 4.83 15.21
CA ALA A 85 -25.43 3.50 14.92
C ALA A 85 -24.65 2.86 13.76
N VAL A 86 -24.36 1.57 13.87
CA VAL A 86 -23.66 0.82 12.82
C VAL A 86 -24.57 0.65 11.61
N SER A 87 -24.22 1.26 10.48
CA SER A 87 -24.98 1.19 9.23
C SER A 87 -24.47 0.08 8.30
N TRP A 88 -23.20 -0.28 8.42
CA TRP A 88 -22.60 -1.39 7.69
C TRP A 88 -21.48 -2.00 8.52
N ALA A 89 -21.35 -3.32 8.47
CA ALA A 89 -20.26 -4.03 9.13
C ALA A 89 -19.97 -5.33 8.39
N MET A 90 -18.69 -5.67 8.31
CA MET A 90 -18.24 -6.91 7.71
C MET A 90 -17.32 -7.71 8.65
N GLU A 91 -17.23 -9.00 8.39
CA GLU A 91 -16.14 -9.85 8.84
C GLU A 91 -15.39 -10.34 7.60
N SER A 92 -14.07 -10.23 7.60
CA SER A 92 -13.22 -10.71 6.51
C SER A 92 -12.26 -11.78 6.99
N ASN A 93 -12.00 -12.79 6.16
CA ASN A 93 -10.85 -13.67 6.37
C ASN A 93 -9.53 -12.93 6.04
N ALA A 94 -8.40 -13.62 6.25
CA ALA A 94 -7.06 -13.07 6.00
C ALA A 94 -6.83 -12.61 4.55
N PHE A 95 -7.60 -13.13 3.59
CA PHE A 95 -7.48 -12.85 2.15
C PHE A 95 -8.63 -11.99 1.60
N GLY A 96 -9.43 -11.34 2.46
CA GLY A 96 -10.43 -10.38 2.00
C GLY A 96 -11.79 -10.99 1.66
N GLU A 97 -11.99 -12.30 1.84
CA GLU A 97 -13.31 -12.90 1.66
C GLU A 97 -14.22 -12.44 2.78
N THR A 98 -15.33 -11.82 2.39
CA THR A 98 -16.12 -10.98 3.27
C THR A 98 -17.50 -11.59 3.51
N THR A 99 -17.91 -11.64 4.78
CA THR A 99 -19.29 -11.90 5.20
C THR A 99 -19.86 -10.64 5.86
N LEU A 100 -20.99 -10.15 5.36
CA LEU A 100 -21.66 -8.97 5.93
C LEU A 100 -22.42 -9.35 7.20
N LYS A 101 -22.26 -8.54 8.26
CA LYS A 101 -23.01 -8.66 9.52
C LYS A 101 -24.14 -7.66 9.63
N THR A 102 -23.93 -6.46 9.08
CA THR A 102 -24.93 -5.39 9.04
C THR A 102 -24.86 -4.72 7.67
N GLN A 103 -26.02 -4.42 7.10
CA GLN A 103 -26.11 -3.76 5.79
C GLN A 103 -27.40 -2.92 5.68
N THR A 104 -27.47 -1.82 6.43
CA THR A 104 -28.51 -0.80 6.21
C THR A 104 -28.06 0.23 5.17
N THR A 105 -26.74 0.34 4.93
CA THR A 105 -26.14 1.05 3.80
C THR A 105 -25.24 0.12 2.98
N THR A 106 -25.08 0.41 1.70
CA THR A 106 -24.09 -0.26 0.81
C THR A 106 -22.68 0.32 0.97
N ASN A 107 -21.67 -0.53 1.07
CA ASN A 107 -20.27 -0.15 0.93
C ASN A 107 -19.53 -1.17 0.06
N ASN A 108 -18.96 -0.70 -1.03
CA ASN A 108 -18.26 -1.54 -2.00
C ASN A 108 -16.75 -1.50 -1.83
N LEU A 109 -16.19 -0.62 -1.01
CA LEU A 109 -14.74 -0.64 -0.74
C LEU A 109 -14.33 -1.92 0.02
N ARG A 110 -13.20 -2.51 -0.36
CA ARG A 110 -12.59 -3.69 0.28
C ARG A 110 -11.16 -3.35 0.72
N PHE A 111 -10.18 -4.24 0.54
CA PHE A 111 -8.78 -3.91 0.76
C PHE A 111 -8.40 -2.59 0.07
N PRO A 112 -7.35 -1.89 0.53
CA PRO A 112 -6.91 -0.65 -0.09
C PRO A 112 -6.80 -0.77 -1.62
N GLY A 113 -7.50 0.09 -2.34
CA GLY A 113 -7.58 0.07 -3.82
C GLY A 113 -8.64 -0.82 -4.44
N GLN A 114 -9.33 -1.65 -3.64
CA GLN A 114 -10.30 -2.61 -4.14
C GLN A 114 -11.75 -2.13 -4.05
N TYR A 115 -12.49 -2.39 -5.13
CA TYR A 115 -13.92 -2.18 -5.25
C TYR A 115 -14.64 -3.51 -5.50
N ALA A 116 -15.57 -3.88 -4.62
CA ALA A 116 -16.33 -5.12 -4.75
C ALA A 116 -17.36 -5.04 -5.87
N ASP A 117 -17.24 -5.98 -6.82
CA ASP A 117 -18.26 -6.27 -7.82
C ASP A 117 -19.02 -7.53 -7.41
N SER A 118 -20.02 -7.34 -6.55
CA SER A 118 -20.84 -8.43 -6.01
C SER A 118 -21.51 -9.29 -7.08
N ASP A 119 -21.77 -8.73 -8.28
CA ASP A 119 -22.43 -9.43 -9.38
C ASP A 119 -21.59 -10.61 -9.92
N ILE A 120 -20.26 -10.53 -9.79
CA ILE A 120 -19.32 -11.54 -10.30
C ILE A 120 -18.44 -12.15 -9.19
N GLY A 121 -18.58 -11.68 -7.95
CA GLY A 121 -17.82 -12.18 -6.80
C GLY A 121 -16.32 -11.83 -6.83
N LEU A 122 -15.94 -10.81 -7.59
CA LEU A 122 -14.58 -10.28 -7.71
C LEU A 122 -14.50 -8.88 -7.12
N ASN A 123 -13.29 -8.47 -6.76
CA ASN A 123 -12.99 -7.09 -6.41
C ASN A 123 -12.13 -6.47 -7.52
N GLN A 124 -12.63 -5.45 -8.20
CA GLN A 124 -11.83 -4.67 -9.12
C GLN A 124 -10.74 -3.95 -8.34
N ASN A 125 -9.48 -4.18 -8.72
CA ASN A 125 -8.30 -3.61 -8.09
C ASN A 125 -7.42 -2.94 -9.14
N TYR A 126 -7.89 -1.78 -9.61
CA TYR A 126 -7.22 -0.96 -10.62
C TYR A 126 -6.84 -1.77 -11.88
N PHE A 127 -5.60 -2.25 -11.98
CA PHE A 127 -5.09 -2.98 -13.15
C PHE A 127 -5.52 -4.44 -13.21
N ARG A 128 -6.01 -5.01 -12.09
CA ARG A 128 -6.38 -6.43 -12.02
C ARG A 128 -7.66 -6.66 -11.26
N ASP A 129 -8.34 -7.75 -11.57
CA ASP A 129 -9.45 -8.26 -10.76
C ASP A 129 -8.97 -9.29 -9.72
N TYR A 130 -9.34 -9.08 -8.46
CA TYR A 130 -8.98 -9.92 -7.33
C TYR A 130 -10.13 -10.86 -6.95
N ALA A 131 -9.83 -12.16 -6.82
CA ALA A 131 -10.75 -13.18 -6.33
C ALA A 131 -10.51 -13.45 -4.84
N PRO A 132 -11.29 -12.85 -3.93
CA PRO A 132 -11.06 -13.01 -2.48
C PRO A 132 -11.23 -14.46 -2.01
N HIS A 133 -12.13 -15.23 -2.62
CA HIS A 133 -12.37 -16.64 -2.32
C HIS A 133 -11.17 -17.55 -2.73
N LEU A 134 -10.30 -17.09 -3.62
CA LEU A 134 -9.07 -17.81 -4.03
C LEU A 134 -7.79 -17.20 -3.43
N GLY A 135 -7.91 -16.02 -2.81
CA GLY A 135 -6.80 -15.24 -2.27
C GLY A 135 -5.79 -14.78 -3.32
N ARG A 136 -6.22 -14.50 -4.56
CA ARG A 136 -5.32 -14.21 -5.69
C ARG A 136 -5.99 -13.39 -6.79
N TYR A 137 -5.21 -12.86 -7.71
CA TYR A 137 -5.74 -12.25 -8.95
C TYR A 137 -6.23 -13.32 -9.92
N VAL A 138 -7.25 -12.97 -10.72
CA VAL A 138 -7.76 -13.85 -11.80
C VAL A 138 -7.06 -13.62 -13.13
N GLU A 139 -6.31 -12.51 -13.22
CA GLU A 139 -5.51 -12.14 -14.38
C GLU A 139 -4.02 -12.31 -14.06
N THR A 140 -3.26 -12.65 -15.09
CA THR A 140 -1.79 -12.63 -15.01
C THR A 140 -1.32 -11.22 -14.73
N ASP A 141 -0.30 -11.06 -13.89
CA ASP A 141 0.31 -9.77 -13.63
C ASP A 141 0.68 -9.07 -14.94
N PRO A 142 0.23 -7.82 -15.20
CA PRO A 142 0.62 -7.08 -16.40
C PRO A 142 2.13 -6.90 -16.54
N ILE A 143 2.87 -7.01 -15.43
CA ILE A 143 4.34 -7.00 -15.40
C ILE A 143 4.96 -8.41 -15.54
N GLY A 144 4.15 -9.44 -15.79
CA GLY A 144 4.60 -10.81 -16.03
C GLY A 144 5.34 -11.45 -14.85
N PHE A 145 6.39 -12.21 -15.13
CA PHE A 145 7.19 -12.91 -14.12
C PHE A 145 8.04 -11.97 -13.24
N ASP A 146 8.11 -10.67 -13.57
CA ASP A 146 8.84 -9.67 -12.79
C ASP A 146 8.17 -9.40 -11.43
N GLY A 147 6.86 -9.61 -11.34
CA GLY A 147 6.09 -9.64 -10.09
C GLY A 147 6.43 -10.84 -9.19
N GLY A 148 6.96 -11.91 -9.79
CA GLY A 148 7.33 -13.18 -9.18
C GLY A 148 6.94 -14.36 -10.07
N ILE A 149 7.46 -15.55 -9.76
CA ILE A 149 7.16 -16.78 -10.55
C ILE A 149 5.66 -17.07 -10.60
N ASN A 150 4.92 -16.71 -9.55
CA ASN A 150 3.47 -16.80 -9.54
C ASN A 150 2.83 -15.46 -9.96
N VAL A 151 2.44 -15.38 -11.22
CA VAL A 151 1.84 -14.19 -11.85
C VAL A 151 0.42 -13.85 -11.35
N PHE A 152 -0.20 -14.71 -10.54
CA PHE A 152 -1.53 -14.48 -9.98
C PHE A 152 -1.48 -14.03 -8.51
N ASN A 153 -0.28 -14.01 -7.91
CA ASN A 153 -0.09 -13.83 -6.48
C ASN A 153 -0.60 -12.48 -5.97
N TYR A 154 -1.25 -12.47 -4.80
CA TYR A 154 -1.59 -11.24 -4.09
C TYR A 154 -0.61 -11.05 -2.93
N VAL A 155 0.16 -9.96 -2.96
CA VAL A 155 1.05 -9.50 -1.87
C VAL A 155 1.93 -10.59 -1.23
N ASN A 156 2.52 -11.49 -2.03
CA ASN A 156 3.35 -12.59 -1.54
C ASN A 156 2.63 -13.53 -0.54
N GLN A 157 1.32 -13.69 -0.69
CA GLN A 157 0.47 -14.50 0.20
C GLN A 157 0.46 -14.02 1.66
N ASN A 158 0.82 -12.76 1.93
CA ASN A 158 0.75 -12.14 3.25
C ASN A 158 -0.19 -10.92 3.25
N ALA A 159 -1.48 -11.18 3.03
CA ALA A 159 -2.53 -10.17 3.02
C ALA A 159 -2.91 -9.61 4.40
N ILE A 160 -2.29 -10.13 5.48
CA ILE A 160 -2.44 -9.59 6.83
C ILE A 160 -1.49 -8.41 7.05
N SER A 161 -0.29 -8.46 6.48
CA SER A 161 0.72 -7.40 6.63
C SER A 161 0.72 -6.40 5.49
N TYR A 162 0.29 -6.83 4.29
CA TYR A 162 0.48 -6.08 3.05
C TYR A 162 -0.81 -5.91 2.27
N PHE A 163 -0.86 -4.85 1.48
CA PHE A 163 -1.93 -4.57 0.54
C PHE A 163 -1.35 -4.05 -0.79
N ASP A 164 -2.12 -4.21 -1.86
CA ASP A 164 -1.73 -3.77 -3.19
C ASP A 164 -2.80 -2.85 -3.78
N VAL A 165 -2.55 -1.54 -3.68
CA VAL A 165 -3.45 -0.44 -4.08
C VAL A 165 -3.71 -0.40 -5.58
N MET A 166 -2.72 -0.81 -6.36
CA MET A 166 -2.77 -0.73 -7.82
C MET A 166 -2.91 -2.11 -8.47
N GLY A 167 -2.70 -3.18 -7.72
CA GLY A 167 -2.47 -4.48 -8.28
C GLY A 167 -1.10 -4.63 -8.92
N LEU A 168 -0.03 -3.98 -8.42
CA LEU A 168 1.35 -4.04 -8.91
C LEU A 168 2.40 -3.93 -7.76
N ALA A 169 3.56 -4.58 -7.90
CA ALA A 169 4.69 -4.49 -6.95
C ALA A 169 5.94 -3.86 -7.58
N LYS A 170 6.32 -2.63 -7.17
CA LYS A 170 7.10 -1.72 -8.04
C LYS A 170 8.62 -1.72 -7.91
N TRP A 171 9.18 -1.94 -6.72
CA TRP A 171 10.62 -1.82 -6.48
C TRP A 171 11.14 -2.93 -5.58
N LYS A 172 12.29 -3.50 -5.94
CA LYS A 172 12.98 -4.55 -5.16
C LYS A 172 14.46 -4.23 -5.11
N GLY A 173 15.15 -4.66 -4.05
CA GLY A 173 16.57 -4.42 -3.94
C GLY A 173 17.14 -4.84 -2.60
N THR A 174 18.26 -4.22 -2.25
CA THR A 174 18.95 -4.46 -0.99
C THR A 174 19.12 -3.17 -0.21
N TYR A 175 19.36 -3.32 1.08
CA TYR A 175 19.77 -2.21 1.93
C TYR A 175 20.98 -2.60 2.78
N THR A 176 21.75 -1.60 3.17
CA THR A 176 22.75 -1.68 4.22
C THR A 176 22.48 -0.58 5.23
N GLU A 177 22.63 -0.87 6.51
CA GLU A 177 22.42 0.09 7.58
C GLU A 177 23.63 0.19 8.51
N PHE A 178 23.80 1.37 9.07
CA PHE A 178 24.77 1.70 10.10
C PHE A 178 24.07 2.57 11.14
N SER A 179 24.20 2.23 12.41
CA SER A 179 23.78 3.08 13.52
C SER A 179 24.91 3.32 14.50
N LEU A 180 24.89 4.53 15.07
CA LEU A 180 25.81 4.98 16.12
C LEU A 180 25.03 5.65 17.23
N GLY A 181 25.11 5.10 18.43
CA GLY A 181 24.49 5.62 19.65
C GLY A 181 23.85 4.51 20.48
N HIS A 182 23.55 4.80 21.74
CA HIS A 182 22.82 3.90 22.63
C HIS A 182 21.63 4.66 23.21
N ILE A 183 20.43 4.10 23.10
CA ILE A 183 19.13 4.74 23.40
C ILE A 183 18.81 5.87 22.44
N TYR A 184 19.72 6.82 22.21
CA TYR A 184 19.63 7.81 21.15
C TYR A 184 20.73 7.54 20.14
N ALA A 185 20.34 7.30 18.89
CA ALA A 185 21.29 6.94 17.85
C ALA A 185 20.99 7.65 16.54
N GLY A 186 22.05 8.00 15.84
CA GLY A 186 21.98 8.31 14.42
C GLY A 186 21.97 7.00 13.64
N LYS A 187 21.08 6.89 12.65
CA LYS A 187 21.03 5.77 11.71
C LYS A 187 21.18 6.29 10.28
N ARG A 188 22.00 5.59 9.51
CA ARG A 188 22.18 5.77 8.08
C ARG A 188 21.81 4.47 7.39
N MET A 189 20.93 4.53 6.40
CA MET A 189 20.57 3.41 5.55
C MET A 189 20.84 3.76 4.10
N LEU A 190 21.44 2.83 3.38
CA LEU A 190 21.68 2.94 1.95
C LEU A 190 20.88 1.85 1.27
N PHE A 191 20.03 2.23 0.31
CA PHE A 191 19.22 1.33 -0.48
C PHE A 191 19.73 1.30 -1.90
N GLU A 192 19.87 0.11 -2.46
CA GLU A 192 20.04 -0.09 -3.89
C GLU A 192 18.78 -0.77 -4.41
N LEU A 193 17.94 0.00 -5.11
CA LEU A 193 16.63 -0.44 -5.56
C LEU A 193 16.58 -0.45 -7.09
N GLU A 194 15.93 -1.46 -7.62
CA GLU A 194 15.59 -1.55 -9.03
C GLU A 194 14.06 -1.56 -9.16
N SER A 195 13.56 -0.74 -10.08
CA SER A 195 12.15 -0.76 -10.44
C SER A 195 11.87 -1.93 -11.36
N GLU A 196 10.61 -2.36 -11.36
CA GLU A 196 10.06 -3.11 -12.48
C GLU A 196 10.21 -2.35 -13.82
N CYS A 197 10.19 -3.09 -14.92
CA CYS A 197 10.23 -2.48 -16.24
C CYS A 197 8.81 -2.11 -16.71
N ILE A 198 8.56 -0.82 -16.94
CA ILE A 198 7.29 -0.30 -17.46
C ILE A 198 7.57 0.59 -18.67
N ASP A 199 6.82 0.41 -19.76
CA ASP A 199 7.00 1.14 -21.02
C ASP A 199 8.44 1.06 -21.58
N ASN A 200 9.06 -0.13 -21.51
CA ASN A 200 10.46 -0.38 -21.87
C ASN A 200 11.47 0.45 -21.06
N ILE A 201 11.09 0.94 -19.88
CA ILE A 201 11.93 1.73 -18.99
C ILE A 201 11.93 1.08 -17.62
N LYS A 202 13.13 0.79 -17.10
CA LYS A 202 13.36 0.50 -15.68
C LYS A 202 14.32 1.53 -15.10
N TYR A 203 14.29 1.70 -13.79
CA TYR A 203 15.23 2.53 -13.07
C TYR A 203 16.02 1.70 -12.08
N LYS A 204 17.32 1.97 -12.01
CA LYS A 204 18.15 1.56 -10.89
C LYS A 204 18.49 2.81 -10.10
N ILE A 205 18.14 2.82 -8.82
CA ILE A 205 18.33 3.96 -7.94
C ILE A 205 19.16 3.58 -6.73
N LYS A 206 19.91 4.56 -6.23
CA LYS A 206 20.49 4.50 -4.89
C LYS A 206 19.81 5.56 -4.04
N VAL A 207 19.33 5.16 -2.87
CA VAL A 207 18.68 6.06 -1.92
C VAL A 207 19.49 6.05 -0.64
N GLU A 208 19.84 7.23 -0.16
CA GLU A 208 20.48 7.43 1.12
C GLU A 208 19.47 8.01 2.11
N ALA A 209 19.27 7.34 3.23
CA ALA A 209 18.40 7.78 4.30
C ALA A 209 19.21 7.99 5.58
N ILE A 210 19.06 9.15 6.21
CA ILE A 210 19.73 9.50 7.45
C ILE A 210 18.67 9.99 8.42
N GLY A 211 18.70 9.46 9.63
CA GLY A 211 17.79 9.88 10.69
C GLY A 211 18.39 9.74 12.06
N ALA A 212 17.68 10.27 13.04
CA ALA A 212 17.97 10.08 14.45
C ALA A 212 16.73 9.53 15.14
N GLY A 213 16.94 8.77 16.19
CA GLY A 213 15.81 8.22 16.93
C GLY A 213 16.23 7.34 18.09
N ILE A 214 15.30 6.51 18.50
CA ILE A 214 15.48 5.61 19.62
C ILE A 214 15.94 4.26 19.09
N ILE A 215 17.08 3.80 19.58
CA ILE A 215 17.59 2.45 19.31
C ILE A 215 17.86 1.81 20.68
N LEU A 216 17.05 0.80 21.01
CA LEU A 216 17.13 0.05 22.25
C LEU A 216 17.91 -1.23 22.02
N ASP A 217 19.20 -1.16 22.29
CA ASP A 217 20.14 -2.27 22.11
C ASP A 217 20.38 -3.03 23.42
N VAL A 218 20.52 -4.35 23.34
CA VAL A 218 20.82 -5.24 24.48
C VAL A 218 22.22 -5.89 24.37
N GLY A 219 23.21 -5.22 23.76
CA GLY A 219 24.54 -5.79 23.51
C GLY A 219 25.71 -5.30 24.37
N VAL A 220 26.87 -5.93 24.13
CA VAL A 220 28.04 -5.96 25.03
C VAL A 220 29.25 -5.15 24.49
N LEU A 221 29.28 -4.76 23.21
CA LEU A 221 30.48 -4.18 22.55
C LEU A 221 30.41 -2.67 22.24
N GLY A 222 29.40 -1.94 22.72
CA GLY A 222 29.29 -0.49 22.56
C GLY A 222 28.24 -0.04 21.52
N PRO A 223 28.17 1.25 21.16
CA PRO A 223 27.01 1.87 20.53
C PRO A 223 26.99 1.75 18.99
N VAL A 224 27.53 0.68 18.41
CA VAL A 224 27.69 0.57 16.94
C VAL A 224 26.96 -0.67 16.43
N SER A 225 26.09 -0.48 15.43
CA SER A 225 25.41 -1.59 14.77
C SER A 225 25.47 -1.44 13.24
N LEU A 226 25.61 -2.59 12.57
CA LEU A 226 25.66 -2.73 11.12
C LEU A 226 24.63 -3.77 10.69
N GLY A 227 24.01 -3.57 9.53
CA GLY A 227 23.05 -4.55 9.01
C GLY A 227 22.94 -4.52 7.50
N SER A 228 22.41 -5.60 6.95
CA SER A 228 22.06 -5.63 5.53
C SER A 228 20.88 -6.56 5.28
N GLY A 229 20.15 -6.33 4.21
CA GLY A 229 19.02 -7.16 3.89
C GLY A 229 18.42 -6.88 2.53
N SER A 230 17.27 -7.49 2.31
CA SER A 230 16.42 -7.24 1.15
C SER A 230 15.40 -6.16 1.48
N ALA A 231 15.08 -5.36 0.47
CA ALA A 231 14.11 -4.30 0.54
C ALA A 231 13.08 -4.44 -0.59
N LYS A 232 11.81 -4.21 -0.28
CA LYS A 232 10.73 -4.13 -1.27
C LYS A 232 9.94 -2.86 -1.02
N PHE A 233 9.72 -2.06 -2.07
CA PHE A 233 9.05 -0.77 -1.97
C PHE A 233 7.94 -0.61 -3.00
N ASN A 234 6.94 0.16 -2.62
CA ASN A 234 5.91 0.69 -3.49
C ASN A 234 6.03 2.22 -3.54
N ASP A 235 6.29 2.76 -4.73
CA ASP A 235 6.47 4.20 -4.98
C ASP A 235 5.15 4.98 -5.14
N ARG A 236 4.00 4.30 -5.02
CA ARG A 236 2.64 4.84 -5.16
C ARG A 236 2.39 5.56 -6.49
N SER A 237 3.15 5.24 -7.55
CA SER A 237 3.08 5.90 -8.86
C SER A 237 2.79 4.89 -9.95
N SER A 238 1.95 5.22 -10.94
CA SER A 238 1.61 4.29 -12.05
C SER A 238 2.79 3.89 -12.94
N LYS A 239 3.84 4.71 -12.98
CA LYS A 239 5.13 4.40 -13.60
C LYS A 239 6.24 4.50 -12.56
N PRO A 240 7.38 3.79 -12.74
CA PRO A 240 8.51 3.89 -11.85
C PRO A 240 8.91 5.36 -11.66
N ASN A 241 8.75 5.84 -10.43
CA ASN A 241 9.06 7.20 -10.05
C ASN A 241 10.18 7.24 -8.99
N PRO A 242 11.45 7.38 -9.41
CA PRO A 242 12.57 7.61 -8.52
C PRO A 242 12.37 8.74 -7.51
N GLU A 243 11.65 9.80 -7.89
CA GLU A 243 11.46 10.97 -7.02
C GLU A 243 10.53 10.67 -5.83
N ALA A 244 9.78 9.57 -5.87
CA ALA A 244 8.94 9.14 -4.75
C ALA A 244 9.77 8.80 -3.50
N PHE A 245 11.06 8.48 -3.66
CA PHE A 245 11.98 8.11 -2.59
C PHE A 245 12.65 9.33 -1.91
N ASN A 246 12.43 10.54 -2.42
CA ASN A 246 12.94 11.78 -1.84
C ASN A 246 11.97 12.33 -0.78
N GLY A 247 12.49 12.71 0.39
CA GLY A 247 11.72 13.40 1.42
C GLY A 247 11.86 12.80 2.81
N LEU A 248 10.74 12.65 3.53
CA LEU A 248 10.74 12.13 4.90
C LEU A 248 11.26 10.69 4.94
N PHE A 249 12.18 10.41 5.85
CA PHE A 249 12.57 9.05 6.21
C PHE A 249 11.93 8.68 7.55
N SER A 250 11.35 7.49 7.62
CA SER A 250 10.95 6.87 8.89
C SER A 250 11.28 5.38 8.84
N TYR A 251 11.80 4.82 9.93
CA TYR A 251 12.10 3.41 10.06
C TYR A 251 11.63 2.89 11.42
N LEU A 252 10.93 1.76 11.39
CA LEU A 252 10.58 0.98 12.57
C LEU A 252 11.03 -0.45 12.32
N GLY A 253 11.83 -1.01 13.22
CA GLY A 253 12.32 -2.37 13.05
C GLY A 253 12.75 -3.03 14.33
N ILE A 254 12.75 -4.36 14.29
CA ILE A 254 13.31 -5.22 15.32
C ILE A 254 14.41 -6.03 14.65
N ASN A 255 15.62 -5.89 15.15
CA ASN A 255 16.78 -6.58 14.62
C ASN A 255 17.34 -7.55 15.66
N SER A 256 17.90 -8.66 15.19
CA SER A 256 18.70 -9.56 16.01
C SER A 256 19.85 -10.10 15.18
N PHE A 257 20.81 -10.72 15.84
CA PHE A 257 21.90 -11.43 15.18
C PHE A 257 21.40 -12.51 14.19
N PHE A 258 20.22 -13.09 14.42
CA PHE A 258 19.64 -14.14 13.57
C PHE A 258 18.68 -13.63 12.51
N GLY A 259 18.52 -12.32 12.38
CA GLY A 259 17.59 -11.72 11.42
C GLY A 259 16.80 -10.57 12.03
N GLY A 260 16.31 -9.71 11.14
CA GLY A 260 15.52 -8.54 11.47
C GLY A 260 14.43 -8.30 10.45
N ILE A 261 13.36 -7.69 10.93
CA ILE A 261 12.25 -7.21 10.11
C ILE A 261 12.03 -5.74 10.43
N GLY A 262 11.70 -4.96 9.41
CA GLY A 262 11.37 -3.57 9.59
C GLY A 262 10.53 -3.02 8.46
N THR A 263 9.92 -1.88 8.72
CA THR A 263 9.19 -1.10 7.73
C THR A 263 9.86 0.25 7.60
N ALA A 264 10.02 0.71 6.37
CA ALA A 264 10.61 2.00 6.05
C ALA A 264 9.69 2.84 5.17
N ILE A 265 9.67 4.14 5.43
CA ILE A 265 9.08 5.15 4.57
C ILE A 265 10.22 6.00 4.01
N LEU A 266 10.28 6.14 2.69
CA LEU A 266 11.25 6.97 1.97
C LEU A 266 10.45 7.94 1.09
N GLY A 267 10.34 9.20 1.50
CA GLY A 267 9.46 10.17 0.83
C GLY A 267 8.00 9.73 0.89
N SER A 268 7.42 9.47 -0.28
CA SER A 268 6.07 8.89 -0.41
C SER A 268 6.09 7.36 -0.60
N ALA A 269 7.26 6.76 -0.82
CA ALA A 269 7.42 5.32 -0.98
C ALA A 269 7.35 4.60 0.38
N VAL A 270 6.66 3.46 0.41
CA VAL A 270 6.57 2.60 1.60
C VAL A 270 7.13 1.24 1.27
N GLY A 271 7.90 0.67 2.18
CA GLY A 271 8.53 -0.61 1.94
C GLY A 271 8.84 -1.40 3.19
N ASP A 272 9.07 -2.69 2.95
CA ASP A 272 9.38 -3.68 3.95
C ASP A 272 10.80 -4.17 3.77
N LEU A 273 11.42 -4.40 4.92
CA LEU A 273 12.81 -4.76 5.07
C LEU A 273 12.87 -6.08 5.81
N SER A 274 13.67 -7.00 5.26
CA SER A 274 13.99 -8.26 5.90
C SER A 274 15.46 -8.51 5.69
N GLY A 275 16.20 -8.73 6.76
CA GLY A 275 17.65 -8.79 6.67
C GLY A 275 18.28 -9.46 7.87
N PHE A 276 19.60 -9.42 7.90
CA PHE A 276 20.40 -9.83 9.03
C PHE A 276 21.22 -8.63 9.51
N GLY A 277 21.12 -8.32 10.79
CA GLY A 277 21.99 -7.37 11.45
C GLY A 277 23.26 -8.07 11.92
N PHE A 278 24.43 -7.53 11.57
CA PHE A 278 25.65 -7.75 12.34
C PHE A 278 25.71 -6.67 13.41
N SER A 279 24.80 -6.73 14.39
CA SER A 279 24.94 -5.91 15.59
C SER A 279 25.70 -6.70 16.65
N SER A 280 26.38 -5.97 17.53
CA SER A 280 26.88 -6.52 18.79
C SER A 280 25.77 -6.87 19.79
N ASP A 281 24.51 -6.79 19.36
CA ASP A 281 23.32 -6.86 20.19
C ASP A 281 22.58 -8.17 19.95
N LEU A 282 22.20 -8.81 21.06
CA LEU A 282 21.38 -10.01 21.00
C LEU A 282 19.99 -9.72 20.40
N LEU A 283 19.51 -8.47 20.56
CA LEU A 283 18.25 -7.93 20.07
C LEU A 283 18.32 -6.39 20.08
N SER A 284 17.74 -5.73 19.07
CA SER A 284 17.47 -4.29 19.06
C SER A 284 16.04 -3.96 18.62
N ALA A 285 15.53 -2.84 19.11
CA ALA A 285 14.31 -2.22 18.62
C ALA A 285 14.58 -0.75 18.25
N ASP A 286 14.20 -0.39 17.03
CA ASP A 286 14.63 0.85 16.39
C ASP A 286 13.41 1.64 15.96
N ALA A 287 13.39 2.93 16.29
CA ALA A 287 12.40 3.90 15.83
C ALA A 287 13.12 5.20 15.43
N VAL A 288 13.26 5.43 14.13
CA VAL A 288 14.10 6.49 13.56
C VAL A 288 13.30 7.36 12.60
N VAL A 289 13.54 8.67 12.65
CA VAL A 289 12.96 9.64 11.70
C VAL A 289 14.06 10.55 11.15
N GLY A 290 13.94 10.96 9.89
CA GLY A 290 14.91 11.85 9.25
C GLY A 290 14.56 12.18 7.80
N SER A 291 15.56 12.16 6.94
CA SER A 291 15.41 12.44 5.50
C SER A 291 15.98 11.33 4.63
N ALA A 292 15.36 11.11 3.47
CA ALA A 292 15.81 10.24 2.40
C ALA A 292 16.04 11.04 1.12
N GLU A 293 17.12 10.72 0.41
CA GLU A 293 17.50 11.34 -0.86
C GLU A 293 17.99 10.30 -1.86
N VAL A 294 17.53 10.41 -3.11
CA VAL A 294 18.00 9.61 -4.25
C VAL A 294 19.33 10.19 -4.72
N THR A 295 20.41 9.52 -4.34
CA THR A 295 21.78 9.93 -4.66
C THR A 295 22.21 9.51 -6.06
N ASN A 296 21.57 8.49 -6.63
CA ASN A 296 21.81 8.06 -7.99
C ASN A 296 20.51 7.57 -8.64
N LYS A 297 20.33 7.93 -9.92
CA LYS A 297 19.22 7.48 -10.76
C LYS A 297 19.74 7.12 -12.14
N GLU A 298 19.69 5.84 -12.46
CA GLU A 298 20.00 5.31 -13.79
C GLU A 298 18.70 4.88 -14.47
N LYS A 299 18.44 5.40 -15.67
CA LYS A 299 17.30 5.01 -16.49
C LYS A 299 17.78 4.01 -17.54
N ILE A 300 17.26 2.79 -17.49
CA ILE A 300 17.68 1.69 -18.35
C ILE A 300 16.52 1.34 -19.28
N LYS A 301 16.80 1.19 -20.58
CA LYS A 301 15.83 0.61 -21.51
C LYS A 301 15.82 -0.90 -21.33
N CYS A 302 14.67 -1.48 -21.10
CA CYS A 302 14.53 -2.94 -21.12
C CYS A 302 14.25 -3.36 -22.55
N CYS A 303 15.06 -4.27 -23.09
CA CYS A 303 14.75 -4.98 -24.31
C CYS A 303 14.04 -6.27 -23.91
N ASN A 304 12.90 -6.57 -24.54
CA ASN A 304 12.27 -7.88 -24.42
C ASN A 304 13.21 -8.91 -25.06
N GLU A 305 13.86 -9.76 -24.25
CA GLU A 305 14.47 -11.02 -24.70
C GLU A 305 13.49 -12.17 -24.52
#